data_AF-A0A7S4CPW4-F1
#
_entry.id   AF-A0A7S4CPW4-F1
#
_cell.length_a   1.000
_cell.length_b   1.000
_cell.length_c   1.000
_cell.angle_alpha   90.00
_cell.angle_beta   90.00
_cell.angle_gamma   90.00
#
_symmetry.space_group_name_H-M   'P 1'
#
loop_
_entity.id
_entity.type
_entity.pdbx_description
1 polymer ?
#
loop_
_entity_poly.entity_id
_entity_poly.type
_entity_poly.pdbx_seq_one_letter_code
_entity_poly.pdbx_strand_id
1 'polypeptide(L)'
;IHACIIGTARMKLPKYFGKKKEKIKTLDNIDQVYAEVQAKYRLPSANFPPEDDYKRFFTAHDLYDFTKLNKFEEKTGLIEKLQNCMNARIPGLLRNVSQGSSMDPRKSKMLATMLERQRREAEENALKQQPAPPNCLFAPAVSQYGQQPTELMGQELMSRIQPDHDAAAPASDSYMPPPPPPNPQ
;
A
#
# COMPACT_ATOMS: atom_id res chain seq x y z
N ILE A 1 -0.47 10.98 16.63
CA ILE A 1 0.16 12.32 16.69
C ILE A 1 -0.84 13.38 17.17
N HIS A 2 -1.90 13.69 16.42
CA HIS A 2 -2.88 14.72 16.83
C HIS A 2 -3.45 14.51 18.24
N ALA A 3 -3.90 13.29 18.56
CA ALA A 3 -4.36 12.94 19.90
C ALA A 3 -3.29 13.18 20.98
N CYS A 4 -2.02 12.94 20.66
CA CYS A 4 -0.89 13.18 21.55
C CYS A 4 -0.69 14.68 21.81
N ILE A 5 -0.72 15.50 20.76
CA ILE A 5 -0.58 16.96 20.85
C ILE A 5 -1.71 17.56 21.69
N ILE A 6 -2.97 17.27 21.31
CA ILE A 6 -4.15 17.81 22.00
C ILE A 6 -4.17 17.35 23.46
N GLY A 7 -3.89 16.06 23.69
CA GLY A 7 -3.87 15.48 25.02
C GLY A 7 -2.80 16.08 25.93
N THR A 8 -1.58 16.33 25.42
CA THR A 8 -0.50 17.00 26.15
C THR A 8 -0.82 18.47 26.41
N ALA A 9 -1.32 19.21 25.41
CA ALA A 9 -1.77 20.60 25.59
C ALA A 9 -2.87 20.69 26.67
N ARG A 10 -3.82 19.74 26.67
CA ARG A 10 -4.86 19.64 27.69
C ARG A 10 -4.32 19.35 29.09
N MET A 11 -3.20 18.63 29.22
CA MET A 11 -2.58 18.37 30.51
C MET A 11 -1.91 19.61 31.11
N LYS A 12 -1.39 20.52 30.28
CA LYS A 12 -0.79 21.79 30.72
C LYS A 12 -1.80 22.79 31.29
N LEU A 13 -3.08 22.64 30.95
CA LEU A 13 -4.12 23.56 31.42
C LEU A 13 -4.57 23.30 32.87
N PRO A 14 -4.73 24.37 33.69
CA PRO A 14 -5.23 24.26 35.06
C PRO A 14 -6.71 23.91 35.08
N LYS A 15 -7.16 23.17 36.11
CA LYS A 15 -8.57 22.77 36.23
C LYS A 15 -9.51 23.91 36.64
N TYR A 16 -9.08 24.81 37.52
CA TYR A 16 -9.98 25.70 38.25
C TYR A 16 -9.84 27.19 37.87
N PHE A 17 -8.63 27.77 37.93
CA PHE A 17 -8.39 29.19 37.65
C PHE A 17 -7.34 29.42 36.56
N GLY A 18 -7.40 30.58 35.89
CA GLY A 18 -6.39 31.00 34.91
C GLY A 18 -6.54 30.40 33.50
N LYS A 19 -7.68 29.77 33.18
CA LYS A 19 -7.92 29.03 31.94
C LYS A 19 -7.50 29.78 30.67
N LYS A 20 -7.93 31.05 30.54
CA LYS A 20 -7.62 31.89 29.36
C LYS A 20 -6.13 32.20 29.26
N LYS A 21 -5.48 32.55 30.38
CA LYS A 21 -4.05 32.92 30.41
C LYS A 21 -3.17 31.72 30.08
N GLU A 22 -3.43 30.56 30.67
CA GLU A 22 -2.63 29.37 30.39
C GLU A 22 -2.90 28.84 28.97
N LYS A 23 -4.12 29.01 28.44
CA LYS A 23 -4.41 28.68 27.04
C LYS A 23 -3.54 29.51 26.11
N ILE A 24 -3.49 30.83 26.28
CA ILE A 24 -2.65 31.72 25.47
C ILE A 24 -1.17 31.32 25.61
N LYS A 25 -0.68 31.13 26.84
CA LYS A 25 0.70 30.68 27.07
C LYS A 25 1.01 29.33 26.42
N THR A 26 0.05 28.40 26.38
CA THR A 26 0.22 27.11 25.70
C THR A 26 0.26 27.28 24.19
N LEU A 27 -0.45 28.25 23.62
CA LEU A 27 -0.38 28.59 22.19
C LEU A 27 0.96 29.21 21.83
N ASP A 28 1.45 30.11 22.68
CA ASP A 28 2.75 30.78 22.48
C ASP A 28 3.92 29.79 22.62
N ASN A 29 3.73 28.70 23.37
CA ASN A 29 4.75 27.67 23.61
C ASN A 29 4.36 26.31 22.99
N ILE A 30 3.75 26.32 21.81
CA ILE A 30 3.30 25.08 21.17
C ILE A 30 4.47 24.18 20.77
N ASP A 31 5.62 24.77 20.48
CA ASP A 31 6.86 24.10 20.09
C ASP A 31 7.36 23.22 21.24
N GLN A 32 7.21 23.71 22.48
CA GLN A 32 7.51 22.92 23.67
C GLN A 32 6.55 21.74 23.83
N VAL A 33 5.26 21.91 23.46
CA VAL A 33 4.31 20.79 23.43
C VAL A 33 4.75 19.77 22.39
N TYR A 34 5.25 20.21 21.22
CA TYR A 34 5.72 19.32 20.17
C TYR A 34 6.97 18.56 20.61
N ALA A 35 7.96 19.25 21.16
CA ALA A 35 9.18 18.64 21.69
C ALA A 35 8.87 17.60 22.78
N GLU A 36 7.93 17.90 23.68
CA GLU A 36 7.48 16.97 24.73
C GLU A 36 6.82 15.72 24.12
N VAL A 37 5.97 15.89 23.11
CA VAL A 37 5.32 14.77 22.41
C VAL A 37 6.33 13.95 21.62
N GLN A 38 7.30 14.58 20.96
CA GLN A 38 8.39 13.90 20.24
C GLN A 38 9.21 13.04 21.20
N ALA A 39 9.63 13.60 22.33
CA ALA A 39 10.42 12.89 23.33
C ALA A 39 9.63 11.74 23.96
N LYS A 40 8.37 11.98 24.36
CA LYS A 40 7.54 11.00 25.07
C LYS A 40 7.14 9.81 24.19
N TYR A 41 6.81 10.07 22.93
CA TYR A 41 6.31 9.04 22.00
C TYR A 41 7.32 8.61 20.94
N ARG A 42 8.56 9.12 20.99
CA ARG A 42 9.64 8.86 20.02
C ARG A 42 9.20 9.09 18.57
N LEU A 43 8.48 10.19 18.35
CA LEU A 43 7.93 10.53 17.04
C LEU A 43 8.90 11.43 16.28
N PRO A 44 9.15 11.19 14.97
CA PRO A 44 9.96 12.07 14.16
C PRO A 44 9.26 13.42 13.94
N SER A 45 10.03 14.51 13.85
CA SER A 45 9.51 15.87 13.64
C SER A 45 8.76 16.03 12.33
N ALA A 46 9.15 15.29 11.28
CA ALA A 46 8.49 15.31 9.97
C ALA A 46 6.99 14.92 10.01
N ASN A 47 6.56 14.21 11.05
CA ASN A 47 5.16 13.80 11.18
C ASN A 47 4.29 14.86 11.87
N PHE A 48 4.87 15.99 12.29
CA PHE A 48 4.14 17.05 12.97
C PHE A 48 3.60 18.07 11.96
N PRO A 49 2.36 18.53 12.15
CA PRO A 49 1.79 19.59 11.34
C PRO A 49 2.45 20.94 11.64
N PRO A 50 2.28 21.95 10.78
CA PRO A 50 2.73 23.30 11.06
C PRO A 50 2.12 23.87 12.35
N GLU A 51 2.90 24.62 13.11
CA GLU A 51 2.46 25.21 14.38
C GLU A 51 1.25 26.12 14.23
N ASP A 52 1.21 26.91 13.14
CA ASP A 52 0.15 27.87 12.88
C ASP A 52 -1.23 27.21 12.70
N ASP A 53 -1.28 26.03 12.10
CA ASP A 53 -2.52 25.26 11.94
C ASP A 53 -3.08 24.86 13.31
N TYR A 54 -2.19 24.50 14.23
CA TYR A 54 -2.56 24.12 15.58
C TYR A 54 -2.91 25.32 16.46
N LYS A 55 -2.23 26.45 16.29
CA LYS A 55 -2.59 27.73 16.92
C LYS A 55 -4.00 28.15 16.49
N ARG A 56 -4.33 28.03 15.20
CA ARG A 56 -5.69 28.27 14.67
C ARG A 56 -6.71 27.29 15.26
N PHE A 57 -6.40 26.00 15.24
CA PHE A 57 -7.28 24.95 15.76
C PHE A 57 -7.63 25.16 17.23
N PHE A 58 -6.63 25.46 18.07
CA PHE A 58 -6.82 25.73 19.49
C PHE A 58 -7.46 27.10 19.77
N THR A 59 -7.40 28.05 18.83
CA THR A 59 -8.17 29.29 18.95
C THR A 59 -9.65 29.02 18.70
N ALA A 60 -9.97 28.20 17.69
CA ALA A 60 -11.34 27.86 17.31
C ALA A 60 -12.04 26.91 18.32
N HIS A 61 -11.30 26.04 19.00
CA HIS A 61 -11.86 25.04 19.91
C HIS A 61 -11.41 25.28 21.36
N ASP A 62 -12.25 24.92 22.34
CA ASP A 62 -11.80 24.92 23.72
C ASP A 62 -11.09 23.61 24.06
N LEU A 63 -9.86 23.73 24.56
CA LEU A 63 -9.07 22.59 24.99
C LEU A 63 -9.77 21.84 26.15
N TYR A 64 -10.61 22.53 26.93
CA TYR A 64 -11.29 21.92 28.08
C TYR A 64 -12.26 20.79 27.72
N ASP A 65 -12.80 20.81 26.50
CA ASP A 65 -13.74 19.82 25.98
C ASP A 65 -13.05 18.49 25.64
N PHE A 66 -11.73 18.52 25.47
CA PHE A 66 -10.95 17.33 25.19
C PHE A 66 -10.59 16.56 26.47
N THR A 67 -10.52 15.24 26.32
CA THR A 67 -10.12 14.34 27.39
C THR A 67 -8.61 14.43 27.60
N LYS A 68 -8.16 14.41 28.87
CA LYS A 68 -6.73 14.32 29.21
C LYS A 68 -6.14 13.03 28.66
N LEU A 69 -4.92 13.10 28.13
CA LEU A 69 -4.29 11.95 27.50
C LEU A 69 -4.17 10.75 28.44
N ASN A 70 -3.65 10.92 29.65
CA ASN A 70 -3.48 9.83 30.61
C ASN A 70 -4.82 9.11 30.90
N LYS A 71 -5.92 9.87 31.03
CA LYS A 71 -7.25 9.28 31.27
C LYS A 71 -7.78 8.56 30.05
N PHE A 72 -7.51 9.08 28.86
CA PHE A 72 -7.90 8.44 27.61
C PHE A 72 -7.14 7.13 27.39
N GLU A 73 -5.83 7.16 27.62
CA GLU A 73 -4.95 5.99 27.51
C GLU A 73 -5.34 4.91 28.52
N GLU A 74 -5.47 5.25 29.81
CA GLU A 74 -5.89 4.32 30.87
C GLU A 74 -7.27 3.69 30.57
N LYS A 75 -8.23 4.49 30.08
CA LYS A 75 -9.59 4.01 29.84
C LYS A 75 -9.73 3.14 28.59
N THR A 76 -8.98 3.45 27.53
CA THR A 76 -9.21 2.84 26.20
C THR A 76 -8.12 1.87 25.77
N GLY A 77 -6.89 2.04 26.27
CA GLY A 77 -5.69 1.37 25.79
C GLY A 77 -5.46 1.58 24.30
N LEU A 78 -6.02 2.63 23.68
CA LEU A 78 -6.06 2.74 22.22
C LEU A 78 -4.69 3.01 21.61
N ILE A 79 -3.85 3.80 22.30
CA ILE A 79 -2.47 4.09 21.86
C ILE A 79 -1.64 2.81 21.88
N GLU A 80 -1.72 2.03 22.96
CA GLU A 80 -1.04 0.75 23.08
C GLU A 80 -1.52 -0.26 22.01
N LYS A 81 -2.84 -0.37 21.81
CA LYS A 81 -3.41 -1.21 20.74
C LYS A 81 -2.92 -0.79 19.36
N LEU A 82 -2.81 0.53 19.10
CA LEU A 82 -2.26 1.05 17.86
C LEU A 82 -0.78 0.67 17.70
N GLN A 83 0.02 0.84 18.75
CA GLN A 83 1.44 0.44 18.75
C GLN A 83 1.60 -1.06 18.50
N ASN A 84 0.82 -1.91 19.16
CA ASN A 84 0.82 -3.36 18.93
C ASN A 84 0.39 -3.71 17.50
N CYS A 85 -0.61 -2.99 16.96
CA CYS A 85 -1.03 -3.17 15.58
C CYS A 85 0.11 -2.90 14.59
N MET A 86 0.82 -1.78 14.78
CA MET A 86 1.96 -1.41 13.93
C MET A 86 3.14 -2.38 14.06
N ASN A 87 3.47 -2.80 15.28
CA ASN A 87 4.69 -3.56 15.55
C ASN A 87 4.55 -5.07 15.32
N ALA A 88 3.36 -5.63 15.54
CA ALA A 88 3.15 -7.08 15.46
C ALA A 88 2.13 -7.46 14.38
N ARG A 89 0.97 -6.80 14.38
CA ARG A 89 -0.16 -7.24 13.56
C ARG A 89 0.06 -6.98 12.06
N ILE A 90 0.45 -5.76 11.69
CA ILE A 90 0.73 -5.39 10.29
C ILE A 90 1.86 -6.26 9.71
N PRO A 91 3.04 -6.40 10.35
CA PRO A 91 4.08 -7.30 9.84
C PRO A 91 3.63 -8.76 9.71
N GLY A 92 2.81 -9.24 10.67
CA GLY A 92 2.23 -10.59 10.61
C GLY A 92 1.33 -10.79 9.38
N LEU A 93 0.55 -9.78 9.00
CA LEU A 93 -0.26 -9.81 7.78
C LEU A 93 0.61 -9.80 6.52
N LEU A 94 1.65 -8.97 6.49
CA LEU A 94 2.56 -8.86 5.34
C LEU A 94 3.37 -10.15 5.10
N ARG A 95 3.71 -10.89 6.15
CA ARG A 95 4.40 -12.19 6.02
C ARG A 95 3.64 -13.15 5.12
N ASN A 96 2.32 -13.23 5.28
CA ASN A 96 1.48 -14.15 4.50
C ASN A 96 1.41 -13.74 3.01
N VAL A 97 1.42 -12.42 2.73
CA VAL A 97 1.46 -11.91 1.35
C VAL A 97 2.80 -12.20 0.70
N SER A 98 3.91 -12.03 1.42
CA SER A 98 5.25 -12.36 0.89
C SER A 98 5.40 -13.84 0.56
N GLN A 99 4.82 -14.74 1.39
CA GLN A 99 4.93 -16.18 1.22
C GLN A 99 4.00 -16.74 0.13
N GLY A 100 2.87 -16.07 -0.16
CA GLY A 100 1.98 -16.42 -1.28
C GLY A 100 2.61 -16.22 -2.65
N SER A 101 3.70 -15.44 -2.75
CA SER A 101 4.42 -15.19 -4.00
C SER A 101 5.54 -16.19 -4.30
N SER A 102 5.95 -17.01 -3.32
CA SER A 102 6.90 -18.10 -3.56
C SER A 102 6.16 -19.42 -3.78
N MET A 103 5.63 -19.61 -4.99
CA MET A 103 5.59 -20.98 -5.52
C MET A 103 7.04 -21.45 -5.58
N ASP A 104 7.41 -22.39 -4.71
CA ASP A 104 8.70 -23.09 -4.78
C ASP A 104 8.86 -23.62 -6.22
N PRO A 105 9.89 -23.21 -6.98
CA PRO A 105 9.99 -23.51 -8.41
C PRO A 105 9.95 -25.03 -8.70
N ARG A 106 10.31 -25.86 -7.72
CA ARG A 106 10.21 -27.32 -7.80
C ARG A 106 8.76 -27.81 -7.75
N LYS A 107 7.91 -27.21 -6.90
CA LYS A 107 6.48 -27.55 -6.81
C LYS A 107 5.71 -27.06 -8.03
N SER A 108 6.07 -25.91 -8.57
CA SER A 108 5.50 -25.39 -9.82
C SER A 108 5.78 -26.32 -11.01
N LYS A 109 7.03 -26.78 -11.17
CA LYS A 109 7.40 -27.72 -12.25
C LYS A 109 6.70 -29.08 -12.12
N MET A 110 6.60 -29.61 -10.91
CA MET A 110 5.88 -30.86 -10.64
C MET A 110 4.39 -30.73 -10.95
N LEU A 111 3.77 -29.61 -10.56
CA LEU A 111 2.37 -29.33 -10.85
C LEU A 111 2.11 -29.21 -12.36
N ALA A 112 2.96 -28.47 -13.08
CA ALA A 112 2.87 -28.35 -14.53
C ALA A 112 2.96 -29.72 -15.23
N THR A 113 3.91 -30.55 -14.81
CA THR A 113 4.09 -31.92 -15.36
C THR A 113 2.87 -32.80 -15.05
N MET A 114 2.29 -32.68 -13.86
CA MET A 114 1.08 -33.42 -13.49
C MET A 114 -0.12 -32.98 -14.32
N LEU A 115 -0.27 -31.67 -14.57
CA LEU A 115 -1.35 -31.12 -15.40
C LEU A 115 -1.25 -31.63 -16.84
N GLU A 116 -0.05 -31.66 -17.42
CA GLU A 116 0.19 -32.17 -18.77
C GLU A 116 -0.14 -33.66 -18.86
N ARG A 117 0.19 -34.44 -17.83
CA ARG A 117 -0.17 -35.85 -17.76
C ARG A 117 -1.69 -36.05 -17.74
N GLN A 118 -2.41 -35.30 -16.92
CA GLN A 118 -3.88 -35.35 -16.89
C GLN A 118 -4.50 -34.96 -18.23
N ARG A 119 -3.94 -33.94 -18.90
CA ARG A 119 -4.39 -33.53 -20.24
C ARG A 119 -4.23 -34.65 -21.26
N ARG A 120 -3.09 -35.35 -21.24
CA ARG A 120 -2.82 -36.48 -22.14
C ARG A 120 -3.74 -37.67 -21.84
N GLU A 121 -3.94 -37.99 -20.57
CA GLU A 121 -4.84 -39.07 -20.16
C GLU A 121 -6.31 -38.76 -20.55
N ALA A 122 -6.72 -37.49 -20.48
CA ALA A 122 -8.04 -37.06 -20.95
C ALA A 122 -8.19 -37.18 -22.47
N GLU A 123 -7.18 -36.79 -23.25
CA GLU A 123 -7.17 -36.95 -24.71
C GLU A 123 -7.20 -38.44 -25.12
N GLU A 124 -6.42 -39.28 -24.43
CA GLU A 124 -6.39 -40.73 -24.67
C GLU A 124 -7.72 -41.39 -24.32
N ASN A 125 -8.34 -41.01 -23.20
CA ASN A 125 -9.66 -41.50 -22.81
C ASN A 125 -10.76 -41.01 -23.75
N ALA A 126 -10.66 -39.79 -24.28
CA ALA A 126 -11.57 -39.27 -25.29
C ALA A 126 -11.47 -40.06 -26.61
N LEU A 127 -10.25 -40.47 -27.01
CA LEU A 127 -10.04 -41.28 -28.21
C LEU A 127 -10.58 -42.72 -28.04
N LYS A 128 -10.44 -43.30 -26.85
CA LYS A 128 -10.98 -44.63 -26.52
C LYS A 128 -12.50 -44.68 -26.38
N GLN A 129 -13.14 -43.54 -26.10
CA GLN A 129 -14.60 -43.41 -26.01
C GLN A 129 -15.26 -43.02 -27.34
N GLN A 130 -14.56 -43.05 -28.47
CA GLN A 130 -15.23 -42.96 -29.77
C GLN A 130 -16.21 -44.13 -29.91
N PRO A 131 -17.54 -43.89 -29.99
CA PRO A 131 -18.44 -44.92 -30.48
C PRO A 131 -18.03 -45.24 -31.92
N ALA A 132 -17.96 -46.53 -32.26
CA ALA A 132 -17.68 -46.98 -33.62
C ALA A 132 -18.54 -46.19 -34.63
N PRO A 133 -17.98 -45.72 -35.75
CA PRO A 133 -18.77 -44.99 -36.74
C PRO A 133 -19.92 -45.90 -37.21
N PRO A 134 -21.17 -45.42 -37.23
CA PRO A 134 -22.26 -46.19 -37.81
C PRO A 134 -21.93 -46.41 -39.29
N ASN A 135 -21.72 -47.68 -39.60
CA ASN A 135 -21.69 -48.31 -40.92
C ASN A 135 -22.08 -47.37 -42.08
N CYS A 136 -21.12 -46.64 -42.65
CA CYS A 136 -21.31 -45.91 -43.91
C CYS A 136 -20.79 -46.78 -45.05
N LEU A 137 -21.64 -47.72 -45.48
CA LEU A 137 -21.50 -48.39 -46.77
C LEU A 137 -21.82 -47.37 -47.88
N PHE A 138 -20.90 -47.27 -48.85
CA PHE A 138 -21.01 -46.61 -50.16
C PHE A 138 -20.96 -45.07 -50.25
N ALA A 139 -19.80 -44.55 -50.70
CA ALA A 139 -19.71 -43.59 -51.80
C ALA A 139 -18.28 -43.62 -52.41
N PRO A 140 -18.11 -43.56 -53.75
CA PRO A 140 -16.80 -43.68 -54.38
C PRO A 140 -16.02 -42.36 -54.34
N ALA A 141 -14.70 -42.50 -54.36
CA ALA A 141 -13.72 -41.43 -54.40
C ALA A 141 -13.88 -40.52 -55.64
N VAL A 142 -13.91 -39.20 -55.43
CA VAL A 142 -13.52 -38.20 -56.43
C VAL A 142 -12.69 -37.11 -55.75
N SER A 143 -11.67 -36.68 -56.50
CA SER A 143 -10.44 -36.01 -56.14
C SER A 143 -10.53 -34.48 -56.00
N GLN A 144 -9.48 -33.92 -55.39
CA GLN A 144 -8.98 -32.53 -55.45
C GLN A 144 -9.84 -31.40 -54.84
N TYR A 145 -9.32 -30.72 -53.81
CA TYR A 145 -8.71 -29.38 -53.89
C TYR A 145 -8.38 -28.88 -52.47
N GLY A 146 -7.12 -28.50 -52.24
CA GLY A 146 -6.80 -27.34 -51.39
C GLY A 146 -6.45 -27.54 -49.90
N GLN A 147 -5.38 -26.84 -49.52
CA GLN A 147 -5.08 -26.24 -48.20
C GLN A 147 -4.14 -27.00 -47.24
N GLN A 148 -2.85 -26.71 -47.44
CA GLN A 148 -1.89 -26.07 -46.51
C GLN A 148 -2.01 -26.37 -44.99
N PRO A 149 -0.88 -26.62 -44.30
CA PRO A 149 -0.85 -26.83 -42.86
C PRO A 149 -1.19 -25.54 -42.10
N THR A 150 -2.15 -25.60 -41.17
CA THR A 150 -2.44 -24.55 -40.19
C THR A 150 -1.36 -24.53 -39.11
N GLU A 151 -0.17 -24.03 -39.46
CA GLU A 151 0.71 -23.32 -38.52
C GLU A 151 0.34 -21.83 -38.60
N LEU A 152 -0.64 -21.36 -37.81
CA LEU A 152 -0.84 -19.93 -37.50
C LEU A 152 -2.08 -19.74 -36.64
N MET A 153 -1.98 -20.05 -35.35
CA MET A 153 -2.90 -19.48 -34.35
C MET A 153 -2.20 -19.39 -32.99
N GLY A 154 -1.09 -18.66 -32.98
CA GLY A 154 -0.27 -18.44 -31.78
C GLY A 154 0.58 -17.16 -31.81
N GLN A 155 0.31 -16.23 -32.72
CA GLN A 155 1.01 -14.93 -32.79
C GLN A 155 0.08 -13.71 -32.85
N GLU A 156 -1.24 -13.89 -32.80
CA GLU A 156 -2.19 -12.77 -32.87
C GLU A 156 -2.89 -12.52 -31.52
N LEU A 157 -2.08 -12.41 -30.46
CA LEU A 157 -2.52 -11.84 -29.19
C LEU A 157 -1.36 -11.20 -28.41
N MET A 158 -0.33 -10.72 -29.12
CA MET A 158 0.84 -10.02 -28.53
C MET A 158 1.20 -8.69 -29.24
N SER A 159 0.27 -8.05 -29.95
CA SER A 159 0.53 -6.77 -30.62
C SER A 159 -0.49 -5.65 -30.34
N ARG A 160 -1.30 -5.77 -29.28
CA ARG A 160 -2.14 -4.66 -28.78
C ARG A 160 -1.81 -4.28 -27.35
N ILE A 161 -0.59 -3.80 -27.13
CA ILE A 161 -0.31 -2.74 -26.15
C ILE A 161 0.72 -1.83 -26.82
N GLN A 162 0.23 -0.82 -27.55
CA GLN A 162 1.03 0.36 -27.84
C GLN A 162 1.29 1.06 -26.49
N PRO A 163 2.52 1.41 -26.12
CA PRO A 163 2.73 2.53 -25.21
C PRO A 163 2.45 3.81 -26.00
N ASP A 164 1.44 4.56 -25.60
CA ASP A 164 1.28 5.96 -26.02
C ASP A 164 2.54 6.72 -25.61
N HIS A 165 3.41 6.94 -26.59
CA HIS A 165 4.37 8.02 -26.60
C HIS A 165 3.57 9.29 -26.95
N ASP A 166 3.10 10.02 -25.94
CA ASP A 166 2.87 11.46 -26.01
C ASP A 166 2.55 11.99 -24.60
N ALA A 167 3.62 12.22 -23.83
CA ALA A 167 3.57 13.13 -22.70
C ALA A 167 4.81 14.01 -22.76
N ALA A 168 4.55 15.28 -23.07
CA ALA A 168 5.51 16.34 -23.22
C ALA A 168 6.49 16.42 -22.03
N ALA A 169 7.78 16.41 -22.35
CA ALA A 169 8.83 16.82 -21.43
C ALA A 169 8.72 18.34 -21.18
N PRO A 170 8.55 18.81 -19.93
CA PRO A 170 8.86 20.19 -19.61
C PRO A 170 10.39 20.37 -19.56
N ALA A 171 10.81 21.53 -20.05
CA ALA A 171 12.18 21.94 -20.28
C ALA A 171 13.16 21.61 -19.14
N SER A 172 14.38 21.26 -19.55
CA SER A 172 15.58 21.24 -18.74
C SER A 172 15.85 22.64 -18.17
N ASP A 173 15.42 22.87 -16.93
CA ASP A 173 15.84 24.02 -16.16
C ASP A 173 17.27 23.76 -15.67
N SER A 174 18.17 24.62 -16.12
CA SER A 174 19.60 24.59 -15.82
C SER A 174 19.83 24.66 -14.30
N TYR A 175 20.30 23.56 -13.73
CA TYR A 175 20.71 23.49 -12.33
C TYR A 175 21.97 24.34 -12.12
N MET A 176 21.78 25.55 -11.61
CA MET A 176 22.85 26.45 -11.21
C MET A 176 23.16 26.19 -9.72
N PRO A 177 24.37 25.72 -9.36
CA PRO A 177 24.70 25.45 -7.96
C PRO A 177 24.78 26.76 -7.15
N PRO A 178 24.36 26.77 -5.88
CA PRO A 178 24.48 27.95 -5.03
C PRO A 178 25.95 28.31 -4.74
N PRO A 179 26.29 29.61 -4.59
CA PRO A 179 27.64 30.04 -4.27
C PRO A 179 28.07 29.57 -2.87
N PRO A 180 29.37 29.32 -2.66
CA PRO A 180 29.89 28.90 -1.37
C PRO A 180 29.72 29.99 -0.30
N PRO A 181 29.58 29.62 0.98
CA PRO A 181 29.52 30.59 2.07
C PRO A 181 30.83 31.38 2.20
N PRO A 182 30.77 32.66 2.61
CA PRO A 182 31.97 33.45 2.85
C PRO A 182 32.81 32.84 3.98
N ASN A 183 34.12 32.77 3.77
CA ASN A 183 35.08 32.30 4.76
C ASN A 183 34.98 33.15 6.05
N PRO A 184 34.96 32.52 7.24
CA PRO A 184 35.14 33.24 8.49
C PRO A 184 36.59 33.76 8.55
N GLN A 185 36.73 35.09 8.66
CA GLN A 185 37.95 35.72 9.18
C GLN A 185 37.96 35.67 10.70
#